data_AF-X0T6C4-F1
#
_entry.id   AF-X0T6C4-F1
#
_cell.length_a   1.000
_cell.length_b   1.000
_cell.length_c   1.000
_cell.angle_alpha   90.00
_cell.angle_beta   90.00
_cell.angle_gamma   90.00
#
_symmetry.space_group_name_H-M   'P 1'
#
loop_
_entity.id
_entity.type
_entity.pdbx_description
1 polymer ?
#
loop_
_entity_poly.entity_id
_entity_poly.type
_entity_poly.pdbx_seq_one_letter_code
_entity_poly.pdbx_strand_id
1 'polypeptide(L)'
;MDNLPENSILFADGSKGIHIPWNMASLNSNDRLQWHNFKPTDIDILLDGPDHPDYWEVWEDVLNEVTVTLENPNDVFNTYSLYQDGDLWLVPVTE
;
A
#
# COMPACT_ATOMS: atom_id res chain seq x y z
N MET A 1 -11.38 15.69 6.67
CA MET A 1 -11.73 14.72 5.62
C MET A 1 -11.09 15.26 4.37
N ASP A 2 -9.87 14.80 4.12
CA ASP A 2 -9.11 15.13 2.92
C ASP A 2 -9.94 14.79 1.69
N ASN A 3 -9.92 15.70 0.71
CA ASN A 3 -10.57 15.49 -0.58
C ASN A 3 -9.71 14.51 -1.39
N LEU A 4 -9.78 13.21 -1.05
CA LEU A 4 -9.17 12.17 -1.84
C LEU A 4 -9.83 12.13 -3.24
N PRO A 5 -9.06 11.85 -4.30
CA PRO A 5 -9.60 11.73 -5.65
C PRO A 5 -10.77 10.75 -5.75
N GLU A 6 -11.68 11.00 -6.69
CA GLU A 6 -12.75 10.06 -7.02
C GLU A 6 -12.14 8.70 -7.40
N ASN A 7 -12.74 7.61 -6.93
CA ASN A 7 -12.24 6.23 -7.03
C ASN A 7 -11.06 5.86 -6.12
N SER A 8 -10.73 6.66 -5.10
CA SER A 8 -9.83 6.20 -4.03
C SER A 8 -10.45 5.03 -3.27
N ILE A 9 -9.63 4.02 -2.94
CA ILE A 9 -10.08 2.78 -2.29
C ILE A 9 -9.46 2.69 -0.90
N LEU A 10 -10.28 2.43 0.12
CA LEU A 10 -9.77 2.13 1.46
C LEU A 10 -9.08 0.75 1.43
N PHE A 11 -7.77 0.72 1.68
CA PHE A 11 -6.96 -0.50 1.67
C PHE A 11 -6.83 -1.12 3.06
N ALA A 12 -6.55 -0.30 4.07
CA ALA A 12 -6.47 -0.74 5.45
C ALA A 12 -7.02 0.33 6.39
N ASP A 13 -7.82 -0.13 7.36
CA ASP A 13 -8.41 0.71 8.40
C ASP A 13 -7.37 1.10 9.46
N GLY A 14 -7.42 2.35 9.89
CA GLY A 14 -6.54 3.00 10.86
C GLY A 14 -6.59 2.39 12.25
N SER A 15 -7.60 1.57 12.56
CA SER A 15 -7.61 0.71 13.74
C SER A 15 -6.46 -0.30 13.77
N LYS A 16 -5.84 -0.61 12.62
CA LYS A 16 -4.60 -1.39 12.55
C LYS A 16 -3.37 -0.61 13.01
N GLY A 17 -3.43 0.73 13.03
CA GLY A 17 -2.38 1.62 13.55
C GLY A 17 -1.00 1.26 13.00
N ILE A 18 -0.07 0.94 13.91
CA ILE A 18 1.32 0.59 13.57
C ILE A 18 1.47 -0.69 12.75
N HIS A 19 0.41 -1.50 12.61
CA HIS A 19 0.42 -2.76 11.86
C HIS A 19 -0.12 -2.61 10.43
N ILE A 20 -0.44 -1.40 9.98
CA ILE A 20 -0.79 -1.13 8.58
C ILE A 20 0.31 -1.62 7.61
N PRO A 21 1.60 -1.29 7.80
CA PRO A 21 2.65 -1.69 6.85
C PRO A 21 2.80 -3.21 6.79
N TRP A 22 2.76 -3.87 7.95
CA TRP A 22 2.79 -5.33 8.07
C TRP A 22 1.61 -5.98 7.33
N ASN A 23 0.40 -5.45 7.54
CA ASN A 23 -0.81 -5.97 6.90
C ASN A 23 -0.70 -5.86 5.37
N MET A 24 -0.16 -4.75 4.86
CA MET A 24 0.06 -4.57 3.42
C MET A 24 1.08 -5.59 2.88
N ALA A 25 2.23 -5.73 3.54
CA ALA A 25 3.27 -6.67 3.14
C ALA A 25 2.76 -8.13 3.14
N SER A 26 1.90 -8.50 4.09
CA SER A 26 1.28 -9.82 4.16
C SER A 26 0.35 -10.17 2.98
N LEU A 27 -0.12 -9.14 2.26
CA LEU A 27 -1.01 -9.27 1.10
C LEU A 27 -0.24 -9.27 -0.24
N ASN A 28 1.11 -9.29 -0.22
CA ASN A 28 1.93 -9.28 -1.43
C ASN A 28 1.68 -10.47 -2.37
N SER A 29 1.15 -11.57 -1.84
CA SER A 29 0.90 -12.83 -2.55
C SER A 29 -0.55 -12.92 -3.08
N ASN A 30 -1.31 -11.83 -3.01
CA ASN A 30 -2.68 -11.79 -3.50
C ASN A 30 -2.68 -11.63 -5.03
N ASP A 31 -3.19 -12.64 -5.74
CA ASP A 31 -3.21 -12.68 -7.21
C ASP A 31 -3.96 -11.52 -7.87
N ARG A 32 -4.81 -10.79 -7.13
CA ARG A 32 -5.53 -9.60 -7.63
C ARG A 32 -4.75 -8.30 -7.49
N LEU A 33 -3.64 -8.32 -6.76
CA LEU A 33 -2.79 -7.16 -6.49
C LEU A 33 -1.47 -7.34 -7.24
N GLN A 34 -1.21 -6.47 -8.21
CA GLN A 34 0.09 -6.41 -8.87
C GLN A 34 0.87 -5.22 -8.31
N TRP A 35 1.78 -5.51 -7.38
CA TRP A 35 2.66 -4.52 -6.78
C TRP A 35 3.81 -4.16 -7.72
N HIS A 36 4.06 -2.87 -7.89
CA HIS A 36 5.17 -2.34 -8.66
C HIS A 36 6.15 -1.63 -7.73
N ASN A 37 7.45 -1.80 -7.98
CA ASN A 37 8.55 -1.29 -7.14
C ASN A 37 8.56 -1.78 -5.67
N PHE A 38 7.73 -2.74 -5.30
CA PHE A 38 7.74 -3.30 -3.95
C PHE A 38 8.81 -4.39 -3.82
N LYS A 39 9.98 -4.05 -3.28
CA LYS A 39 11.13 -4.95 -3.26
C LYS A 39 10.93 -6.08 -2.24
N PRO A 40 11.41 -7.31 -2.51
CA PRO A 40 11.34 -8.39 -1.54
C PRO A 40 11.99 -8.08 -0.19
N THR A 41 13.08 -7.32 -0.19
CA THR A 41 13.75 -6.87 1.04
C THR A 41 12.87 -5.95 1.88
N ASP A 42 12.13 -5.05 1.21
CA ASP A 42 11.25 -4.10 1.86
C ASP A 42 10.05 -4.84 2.47
N ILE A 43 9.51 -5.83 1.74
CA ILE A 43 8.49 -6.76 2.24
C ILE A 43 8.98 -7.46 3.51
N ASP A 44 10.17 -8.07 3.49
CA ASP A 44 10.70 -8.84 4.61
C ASP A 44 10.84 -7.95 5.86
N ILE A 45 11.39 -6.73 5.70
CA ILE A 45 11.50 -5.74 6.78
C ILE A 45 10.13 -5.36 7.35
N LEU A 46 9.12 -5.15 6.50
CA LEU A 46 7.76 -4.84 6.94
C LEU A 46 7.05 -6.03 7.60
N LEU A 47 7.43 -7.27 7.26
CA LEU A 47 6.92 -8.48 7.91
C LEU A 47 7.56 -8.75 9.27
N ASP A 48 8.80 -8.30 9.49
CA ASP A 48 9.50 -8.37 10.78
C ASP A 48 8.86 -7.46 11.84
N GLY A 49 8.16 -6.41 11.42
CA GLY A 49 7.31 -5.59 12.29
C GLY A 49 8.01 -4.33 12.85
N PRO A 50 7.27 -3.52 13.64
CA PRO A 50 7.67 -2.15 14.00
C PRO A 50 8.89 -2.04 14.91
N ASP A 51 9.37 -3.14 15.46
CA ASP A 51 10.60 -3.20 16.25
C ASP A 51 11.86 -3.33 15.36
N HIS A 52 11.72 -3.63 14.07
CA HIS A 52 12.85 -3.65 13.13
C HIS A 52 13.37 -2.21 12.92
N PRO A 53 14.69 -1.96 12.99
CA PRO A 53 15.26 -0.61 12.96
C PRO A 53 14.85 0.19 11.72
N ASP A 54 14.81 -0.47 10.56
CA ASP A 54 14.51 0.17 9.28
C ASP A 54 13.00 0.18 8.96
N TYR A 55 12.14 -0.31 9.86
CA TYR A 55 10.72 -0.53 9.58
C TYR A 55 10.00 0.73 9.08
N TRP A 56 10.20 1.85 9.79
CA TRP A 56 9.52 3.10 9.50
C TRP A 56 10.12 3.81 8.28
N GLU A 57 11.44 3.73 8.09
CA GLU A 57 12.11 4.29 6.91
C GLU A 57 11.65 3.56 5.64
N VAL A 58 11.63 2.22 5.66
CA VAL A 58 11.11 1.41 4.56
C VAL A 58 9.64 1.71 4.31
N TRP A 59 8.84 1.91 5.36
CA TRP A 59 7.43 2.25 5.18
C TRP A 59 7.24 3.61 4.48
N GLU A 60 8.04 4.62 4.82
CA GLU A 60 8.03 5.91 4.13
C GLU A 60 8.43 5.77 2.66
N ASP A 61 9.48 5.01 2.36
CA ASP A 61 9.90 4.74 0.97
C ASP A 61 8.77 4.05 0.19
N VAL A 62 8.12 3.06 0.81
CA VAL A 62 6.99 2.34 0.21
C VAL A 62 5.82 3.28 -0.10
N LEU A 63 5.44 4.18 0.82
CA LEU A 63 4.38 5.15 0.57
C LEU A 63 4.68 6.08 -0.62
N ASN A 64 5.96 6.38 -0.86
CA ASN A 64 6.39 7.32 -1.91
C ASN A 64 6.64 6.64 -3.28
N GLU A 65 7.12 5.40 -3.29
CA GLU A 65 7.63 4.74 -4.51
C GLU A 65 6.76 3.58 -5.01
N VAL A 66 6.01 2.92 -4.12
CA VAL A 66 5.25 1.71 -4.46
C VAL A 66 3.89 2.09 -5.04
N THR A 67 3.54 1.41 -6.12
CA THR A 67 2.18 1.48 -6.71
C THR A 67 1.61 0.08 -6.84
N VAL A 68 0.28 0.00 -6.96
CA VAL A 68 -0.42 -1.27 -7.13
C VAL A 68 -1.43 -1.15 -8.26
N THR A 69 -1.44 -2.16 -9.13
CA THR A 69 -2.50 -2.32 -10.12
C THR A 69 -3.50 -3.35 -9.60
N LEU A 70 -4.78 -2.97 -9.65
CA LEU A 70 -5.88 -3.88 -9.34
C LEU A 70 -6.45 -4.45 -10.61
N GLU A 71 -6.56 -5.78 -10.69
CA GLU A 71 -7.33 -6.43 -11.75
C GLU A 71 -8.82 -6.17 -11.51
N ASN A 72 -9.46 -5.41 -12.40
CA ASN A 72 -10.89 -5.17 -12.37
C ASN A 72 -11.58 -6.10 -13.38
N PRO A 73 -12.68 -6.79 -13.01
CA PRO A 73 -13.48 -7.58 -13.95
C PRO A 73 -14.03 -6.80 -15.16
N ASN A 74 -13.95 -5.46 -15.15
CA ASN A 74 -14.34 -4.59 -16.28
C ASN A 74 -13.16 -4.13 -17.16
N ASP A 75 -12.04 -4.86 -17.20
CA ASP A 75 -10.90 -4.69 -18.14
C ASP A 75 -10.05 -3.41 -18.03
N VAL A 76 -10.33 -2.52 -17.06
CA VAL A 76 -9.46 -1.34 -16.82
C VAL A 76 -8.48 -1.65 -15.69
N PHE A 77 -7.21 -1.84 -16.04
CA PHE A 77 -6.10 -1.82 -15.09
C PHE A 77 -5.93 -0.38 -14.58
N ASN A 78 -6.41 -0.13 -13.37
CA ASN A 78 -6.15 1.13 -12.69
C ASN A 78 -4.91 0.93 -11.81
N THR A 79 -3.92 1.80 -12.00
CA THR A 79 -2.75 1.91 -11.12
C THR A 79 -3.04 2.92 -10.02
N TYR A 80 -2.67 2.56 -8.80
CA TYR A 80 -2.88 3.38 -7.61
C TYR A 80 -1.56 3.60 -6.87
N SER A 81 -1.39 4.80 -6.33
CA SER A 81 -0.36 5.10 -5.33
C SER A 81 -0.91 4.91 -3.92
N LEU A 82 -0.02 4.79 -2.95
CA LEU A 82 -0.39 4.69 -1.54
C LEU A 82 -0.53 6.08 -0.91
N TYR A 83 -1.51 6.24 -0.03
CA TYR A 83 -1.67 7.44 0.79
C TYR A 83 -2.14 7.05 2.19
N GLN A 84 -1.45 7.51 3.23
CA GLN A 84 -1.84 7.22 4.62
C GLN A 84 -2.13 8.50 5.39
N ASP A 85 -3.34 8.58 5.94
CA ASP A 85 -3.73 9.55 6.97
C ASP A 85 -4.69 8.87 7.96
N GLY A 86 -4.11 8.26 8.99
CA GLY A 86 -4.80 7.31 9.89
C GLY A 86 -5.09 5.98 9.20
N ASP A 87 -5.94 6.02 8.18
CA ASP A 87 -6.24 4.93 7.26
C ASP A 87 -5.23 4.88 6.10
N LEU A 88 -5.05 3.70 5.49
CA LEU A 88 -4.29 3.54 4.25
C LEU A 88 -5.24 3.45 3.05
N TRP A 89 -5.01 4.31 2.08
CA TRP A 89 -5.79 4.46 0.86
C TRP A 89 -4.96 4.12 -0.37
N LEU A 90 -5.62 3.53 -1.37
CA LEU A 90 -5.14 3.47 -2.74
C LEU A 90 -5.72 4.66 -3.49
N VAL A 91 -4.87 5.54 -3.98
CA VAL A 91 -5.26 6.76 -4.70
C VAL A 91 -4.97 6.56 -6.18
N PRO A 92 -5.95 6.76 -7.08
CA PRO A 92 -5.74 6.53 -8.51
C PRO A 92 -4.68 7.48 -9.05
N VAL A 93 -3.70 6.92 -9.77
CA VAL A 93 -2.70 7.71 -10.49
C VAL A 93 -3.36 8.20 -11.78
N THR A 94 -3.46 9.52 -11.94
CA THR A 94 -3.88 10.12 -13.20
C THR A 94 -2.62 10.38 -14.03
N GLU A 95 -2.52 9.74 -15.19
CA GLU A 95 -1.48 10.08 -16.19
C GLU A 95 -1.69 11.47 -16.78
#